data_AF-A0AAD7XVH5-F1
#
_entry.id   AF-A0AAD7XVH5-F1
#
_cell.length_a   1.000
_cell.length_b   1.000
_cell.length_c   1.000
_cell.angle_alpha   90.00
_cell.angle_beta   90.00
_cell.angle_gamma   90.00
#
_symmetry.space_group_name_H-M   'P 1'
#
loop_
_entity.id
_entity.type
_entity.pdbx_description
1 polymer ?
#
loop_
_entity_poly.entity_id
_entity_poly.type
_entity_poly.pdbx_seq_one_letter_code
_entity_poly.pdbx_strand_id
1 'polypeptide(L)'
;MTSDTYEIVNPFKIEIDKGNKHKRFFEKGLNALLADPHFLLLYVPEDEGSKMQVVRPANDTYHQKRIKRKINEAKGIPSFYYALSHLWGLSEDNRYYWDEIKDYVDDENGNPMESVSMRPEKRDPLLALLKDHPGSYWWIDVLCARRSTPLDIMGDIYSCCLECIAMIDCEPTLIPQLLPLVEEGVFSDEDDINRYQKLSKLVHLLFKLRQSRWWNRVWTWQEMALPFGEVCLMAEKGTHQPQRNTITVDDLLDKFGDVPYFTLNIEYRCKDVIGLFGMSKLQELDEWIREIAFARKSNKQRVGVKVPREFYNIIDALGKSQRHCYDPVDYVYGVLGMFEINIERMSDPVQVWRRFVSELDNYMEKNGFKIEETFDSMSSNSYKISYRALQVNLLEVKNMTDVYKDLLEMSSTFDDRE
;
A
#
# COMPACT_ATOMS: atom_id res chain seq x y z
N MET A 1 -0.49 43.26 25.58
CA MET A 1 -1.32 42.40 24.70
C MET A 1 -0.41 41.84 23.63
N THR A 2 0.23 40.72 23.92
CA THR A 2 1.03 39.94 22.97
C THR A 2 0.06 39.03 22.23
N SER A 3 -0.12 39.25 20.93
CA SER A 3 -0.89 38.35 20.08
C SER A 3 -0.01 37.14 19.79
N ASP A 4 -0.22 36.08 20.56
CA ASP A 4 0.28 34.76 20.23
C ASP A 4 -0.32 34.35 18.89
N THR A 5 0.51 34.41 17.85
CA THR A 5 0.19 33.85 16.55
C THR A 5 0.30 32.34 16.72
N TYR A 6 -0.84 31.70 16.95
CA TYR A 6 -0.96 30.25 16.80
C TYR A 6 -0.58 29.93 15.34
N GLU A 7 0.65 29.47 15.13
CA GLU A 7 1.01 28.75 13.92
C GLU A 7 0.04 27.59 13.82
N ILE A 8 -0.88 27.67 12.86
CA ILE A 8 -1.71 26.54 12.45
C ILE A 8 -0.72 25.51 11.93
N VAL A 9 -0.43 24.50 12.76
CA VAL A 9 0.36 23.34 12.39
C VAL A 9 -0.34 22.72 11.18
N ASN A 10 0.26 22.84 10.01
CA ASN A 10 -0.25 22.20 8.80
C ASN A 10 -0.24 20.69 9.05
N PRO A 11 -1.40 20.01 9.13
CA PRO A 11 -1.47 18.58 9.44
C PRO A 11 -0.79 17.71 8.36
N PHE A 12 -0.51 18.27 7.18
CA PHE A 12 0.22 17.60 6.09
C PHE A 12 1.75 17.77 6.16
N LYS A 13 2.27 18.37 7.24
CA LYS A 13 3.71 18.53 7.43
C LYS A 13 4.32 17.23 7.95
N ILE A 14 4.61 16.30 7.05
CA ILE A 14 5.51 15.18 7.37
C ILE A 14 6.93 15.74 7.45
N GLU A 15 7.49 15.78 8.67
CA GLU A 15 8.89 16.13 8.87
C GLU A 15 9.77 15.01 8.28
N ILE A 16 10.36 15.28 7.12
CA ILE A 16 11.44 14.46 6.60
C ILE A 16 12.57 14.54 7.63
N ASP A 17 12.76 13.44 8.36
CA ASP A 17 13.64 13.28 9.50
C ASP A 17 14.94 14.11 9.41
N LYS A 18 15.27 14.81 10.50
CA LYS A 18 16.46 15.67 10.67
C LYS A 18 17.77 14.97 10.29
N GLY A 19 17.79 13.64 10.18
CA GLY A 19 18.93 12.81 9.77
C GLY A 19 19.22 12.68 8.27
N ASN A 20 18.44 13.26 7.36
CA ASN A 20 18.67 13.26 5.89
C ASN A 20 18.70 11.86 5.21
N LYS A 21 18.58 10.75 5.96
CA LYS A 21 18.62 9.37 5.41
C LYS A 21 17.42 9.06 4.52
N HIS A 22 16.21 9.39 4.99
CA HIS A 22 14.95 9.18 4.26
C HIS A 22 14.93 9.98 2.95
N LYS A 23 15.34 11.26 3.00
CA LYS A 23 15.48 12.10 1.80
C LYS A 23 16.45 11.50 0.80
N ARG A 24 17.64 11.09 1.24
CA ARG A 24 18.65 10.47 0.36
C ARG A 24 18.18 9.15 -0.24
N PHE A 25 17.47 8.33 0.53
CA PHE A 25 16.89 7.08 0.03
C PHE A 25 15.88 7.37 -1.08
N PHE A 26 14.93 8.27 -0.82
CA PHE A 26 13.93 8.70 -1.78
C PHE A 26 14.56 9.30 -3.04
N GLU A 27 15.48 10.27 -2.90
CA GLU A 27 16.17 10.91 -4.02
C GLU A 27 16.96 9.90 -4.85
N LYS A 28 17.63 8.93 -4.21
CA LYS A 28 18.37 7.88 -4.91
C LYS A 28 17.44 6.99 -5.71
N GLY A 29 16.37 6.49 -5.10
CA GLY A 29 15.38 5.63 -5.75
C GLY A 29 14.70 6.34 -6.91
N LEU A 30 14.22 7.57 -6.69
CA LEU A 30 13.55 8.35 -7.72
C LEU A 30 14.51 8.73 -8.86
N ASN A 31 15.76 9.06 -8.58
CA ASN A 31 16.75 9.29 -9.65
C ASN A 31 16.99 8.04 -10.51
N ALA A 32 16.98 6.85 -9.90
CA ALA A 32 17.09 5.59 -10.63
C ALA A 32 15.84 5.36 -11.51
N LEU A 33 14.63 5.52 -10.95
CA LEU A 33 13.38 5.44 -11.72
C LEU A 33 13.32 6.42 -12.88
N LEU A 34 13.71 7.68 -12.66
CA LEU A 34 13.73 8.70 -13.72
C LEU A 34 14.76 8.43 -14.83
N ALA A 35 15.67 7.48 -14.61
CA ALA A 35 16.61 6.99 -15.62
C ALA A 35 16.16 5.65 -16.24
N ASP A 36 15.12 5.01 -15.70
CA ASP A 36 14.62 3.72 -16.19
C ASP A 36 13.78 3.91 -17.47
N PRO A 37 14.11 3.19 -18.57
CA PRO A 37 13.40 3.35 -19.84
C PRO A 37 11.95 2.83 -19.82
N HIS A 38 11.57 2.00 -18.84
CA HIS A 38 10.23 1.45 -18.69
C HIS A 38 9.35 2.30 -17.76
N PHE A 39 9.92 3.28 -17.07
CA PHE A 39 9.17 4.16 -16.19
C PHE A 39 8.42 5.23 -17.00
N LEU A 40 7.09 5.15 -16.94
CA LEU A 40 6.16 6.08 -17.58
C LEU A 40 5.34 6.83 -16.52
N LEU A 41 4.95 8.05 -16.85
CA LEU A 41 4.12 8.91 -16.01
C LEU A 41 3.08 9.62 -16.86
N LEU A 42 1.86 9.78 -16.35
CA LEU A 42 0.91 10.73 -16.89
C LEU A 42 1.25 12.13 -16.37
N TYR A 43 1.57 13.06 -17.25
CA TYR A 43 1.72 14.47 -16.95
C TYR A 43 0.37 15.18 -17.10
N VAL A 44 -0.03 15.92 -16.06
CA VAL A 44 -1.20 16.80 -16.07
C VAL A 44 -0.71 18.24 -16.29
N PRO A 45 -1.04 18.90 -17.40
CA PRO A 45 -0.60 20.26 -17.69
C PRO A 45 -1.22 21.29 -16.73
N GLU A 46 -0.55 22.45 -16.60
CA GLU A 46 -1.06 23.59 -15.83
C GLU A 46 -2.11 24.40 -16.63
N ASP A 47 -2.01 24.37 -17.96
CA ASP A 47 -2.87 25.16 -18.84
C ASP A 47 -4.24 24.47 -19.03
N GLU A 48 -5.31 25.19 -18.70
CA GLU A 48 -6.68 24.74 -18.96
C GLU A 48 -6.90 24.48 -20.45
N GLY A 49 -7.36 23.27 -20.78
CA GLY A 49 -7.65 22.85 -22.16
C GLY A 49 -6.51 22.08 -22.84
N SER A 50 -5.32 22.01 -22.25
CA SER A 50 -4.27 21.10 -22.72
C SER A 50 -4.61 19.66 -22.32
N LYS A 51 -4.38 18.71 -23.24
CA LYS A 51 -4.52 17.28 -22.94
C LYS A 51 -3.40 16.82 -22.03
N MET A 52 -3.72 15.81 -21.21
CA MET A 52 -2.71 15.10 -20.42
C MET A 52 -1.86 14.24 -21.35
N GLN A 53 -0.62 13.97 -20.98
CA GLN A 53 0.29 13.21 -21.84
C GLN A 53 1.04 12.16 -21.04
N VAL A 54 1.13 10.93 -21.55
CA VAL A 54 2.05 9.93 -21.01
C VAL A 54 3.47 10.32 -21.41
N VAL A 55 4.39 10.41 -20.47
CA VAL A 55 5.76 10.85 -20.68
C VAL A 55 6.73 9.80 -20.17
N ARG A 56 7.91 9.73 -20.80
CA ARG A 56 9.03 8.87 -20.39
C ARG A 56 10.18 9.72 -19.88
N PRO A 57 10.32 9.92 -18.56
CA PRO A 57 11.35 10.80 -18.01
C PRO A 57 12.79 10.42 -18.40
N ALA A 58 13.07 9.14 -18.67
CA ALA A 58 14.39 8.70 -19.11
C ALA A 58 14.83 9.35 -20.43
N ASN A 59 13.88 9.66 -21.32
CA ASN A 59 14.15 10.25 -22.64
C ASN A 59 13.70 11.71 -22.74
N ASP A 60 12.94 12.22 -21.76
CA ASP A 60 12.46 13.59 -21.74
C ASP A 60 13.16 14.43 -20.67
N THR A 61 14.19 15.17 -21.09
CA THR A 61 14.97 16.01 -20.18
C THR A 61 14.17 17.17 -19.58
N TYR A 62 13.08 17.61 -20.21
CA TYR A 62 12.23 18.67 -19.69
C TYR A 62 11.45 18.16 -18.48
N HIS A 63 10.70 17.06 -18.65
CA HIS A 63 9.94 16.45 -17.56
C HIS A 63 10.86 15.96 -16.44
N GLN A 64 12.00 15.34 -16.77
CA GLN A 64 12.98 14.90 -15.77
C GLN A 64 13.51 16.07 -14.92
N LYS A 65 13.91 17.18 -15.55
CA LYS A 65 14.39 18.37 -14.82
C LYS A 65 13.29 19.00 -13.99
N ARG A 66 12.06 19.06 -14.51
CA ARG A 66 10.90 19.62 -13.80
C ARG A 66 10.57 18.82 -12.54
N ILE A 67 10.56 17.48 -12.63
CA ILE A 67 10.38 16.59 -11.48
C ILE A 67 11.47 16.84 -10.43
N LYS A 68 12.76 16.79 -10.84
CA LYS A 68 13.89 17.04 -9.93
C LYS A 68 13.82 18.41 -9.26
N ARG A 69 13.44 19.45 -10.00
CA ARG A 69 13.27 20.81 -9.49
C ARG A 69 12.17 20.87 -8.43
N LYS A 70 10.98 20.32 -8.71
CA LYS A 70 9.86 20.33 -7.76
C LYS A 70 10.18 19.60 -6.45
N ILE A 71 11.05 18.57 -6.48
CA ILE A 71 11.53 17.90 -5.26
C ILE A 71 12.38 18.84 -4.41
N ASN A 72 13.31 19.52 -5.06
CA ASN A 72 14.27 20.38 -4.38
C ASN A 72 13.64 21.67 -3.83
N GLU A 73 12.61 22.18 -4.51
CA GLU A 73 11.86 23.38 -4.11
C GLU A 73 10.84 23.10 -2.99
N ALA A 74 10.44 21.84 -2.79
CA ALA A 74 9.51 21.48 -1.74
C ALA A 74 10.14 21.74 -0.35
N LYS A 75 9.49 22.61 0.44
CA LYS A 75 9.87 22.85 1.85
C LYS A 75 9.60 21.63 2.76
N GLY A 76 8.84 20.65 2.27
CA GLY A 76 8.47 19.38 2.92
C GLY A 76 8.37 18.27 1.88
N ILE A 77 7.38 17.38 2.00
CA ILE A 77 7.11 16.38 0.96
C ILE A 77 6.57 17.07 -0.30
N PRO A 78 7.18 16.85 -1.48
CA PRO A 78 6.69 17.44 -2.72
C PRO A 78 5.28 16.90 -3.08
N SER A 79 4.31 17.76 -3.37
CA SER A 79 2.96 17.36 -3.77
C SER A 79 2.83 17.36 -5.30
N PHE A 80 3.59 16.51 -5.99
CA PHE A 80 3.56 16.48 -7.45
C PHE A 80 3.73 15.11 -8.10
N TYR A 81 4.17 14.08 -7.37
CA TYR A 81 4.31 12.72 -7.90
C TYR A 81 3.44 11.74 -7.12
N TYR A 82 2.39 11.26 -7.78
CA TYR A 82 1.37 10.41 -7.21
C TYR A 82 1.39 9.03 -7.85
N ALA A 83 1.03 8.02 -7.08
CA ALA A 83 0.62 6.73 -7.63
C ALA A 83 -0.89 6.58 -7.48
N LEU A 84 -1.56 6.07 -8.50
CA LEU A 84 -2.97 5.74 -8.44
C LEU A 84 -3.16 4.24 -8.60
N SER A 85 -3.88 3.66 -7.66
CA SER A 85 -4.16 2.23 -7.61
C SER A 85 -5.64 1.92 -7.87
N HIS A 86 -5.88 0.69 -8.32
CA HIS A 86 -7.17 0.00 -8.36
C HIS A 86 -8.10 0.46 -9.47
N LEU A 87 -7.58 0.73 -10.66
CA LEU A 87 -8.42 1.17 -11.79
C LEU A 87 -8.93 0.03 -12.69
N TRP A 88 -8.36 -1.16 -12.57
CA TRP A 88 -8.69 -2.32 -13.41
C TRP A 88 -10.11 -2.85 -13.22
N GLY A 89 -10.69 -3.37 -14.30
CA GLY A 89 -11.82 -4.28 -14.26
C GLY A 89 -11.36 -5.70 -13.96
N LEU A 90 -11.80 -6.28 -12.83
CA LEU A 90 -11.49 -7.65 -12.40
C LEU A 90 -12.22 -8.74 -13.22
N SER A 91 -12.36 -8.61 -14.53
CA SER A 91 -12.94 -9.69 -15.33
C SER A 91 -12.03 -10.10 -16.47
N GLU A 92 -11.89 -11.42 -16.64
CA GLU A 92 -11.14 -12.08 -17.71
C GLU A 92 -11.53 -11.58 -19.11
N ASP A 93 -12.71 -10.97 -19.24
CA ASP A 93 -13.31 -10.55 -20.50
C ASP A 93 -13.03 -9.09 -20.89
N ASN A 94 -12.26 -8.30 -20.14
CA ASN A 94 -11.96 -6.89 -20.49
C ASN A 94 -13.23 -6.11 -20.94
N ARG A 95 -14.36 -6.29 -20.26
CA ARG A 95 -15.67 -5.85 -20.81
C ARG A 95 -15.85 -4.33 -20.86
N TYR A 96 -14.94 -3.56 -20.26
CA TYR A 96 -15.10 -2.12 -20.06
C TYR A 96 -13.94 -1.35 -20.69
N TYR A 97 -13.86 -1.37 -22.02
CA TYR A 97 -12.98 -0.46 -22.74
C TYR A 97 -13.43 0.99 -22.57
N TRP A 98 -12.45 1.86 -22.35
CA TRP A 98 -12.64 3.30 -22.30
C TRP A 98 -12.08 3.91 -23.58
N ASP A 99 -12.93 4.03 -24.59
CA ASP A 99 -12.54 4.55 -25.91
C ASP A 99 -12.42 6.09 -25.90
N GLU A 100 -13.15 6.76 -25.02
CA GLU A 100 -13.13 8.21 -24.86
C GLU A 100 -11.82 8.71 -24.20
N ILE A 101 -10.96 7.83 -23.69
CA ILE A 101 -9.67 8.23 -23.08
C ILE A 101 -8.80 9.06 -24.04
N LYS A 102 -8.89 8.78 -25.34
CA LYS A 102 -8.19 9.50 -26.42
C LYS A 102 -8.53 10.99 -26.48
N ASP A 103 -9.68 11.38 -25.94
CA ASP A 103 -10.12 12.78 -25.89
C ASP A 103 -9.45 13.55 -24.74
N TYR A 104 -8.86 12.84 -23.78
CA TYR A 104 -8.26 13.42 -22.57
C TYR A 104 -6.75 13.22 -22.47
N VAL A 105 -6.23 12.12 -23.03
CA VAL A 105 -4.83 11.69 -22.88
C VAL A 105 -4.20 11.42 -24.24
N ASP A 106 -2.99 11.92 -24.44
CA ASP A 106 -2.10 11.53 -25.52
C ASP A 106 -1.01 10.56 -24.99
N ASP A 107 -0.54 9.65 -25.85
CA ASP A 107 0.51 8.67 -25.58
C ASP A 107 1.92 9.30 -25.53
N GLU A 108 2.95 8.47 -25.30
CA GLU A 108 4.34 8.94 -25.26
C GLU A 108 4.89 9.52 -26.57
N ASN A 109 4.19 9.29 -27.68
CA ASN A 109 4.54 9.81 -28.99
C ASN A 109 3.68 11.03 -29.37
N GLY A 110 2.77 11.47 -28.50
CA GLY A 110 1.85 12.57 -28.74
C GLY A 110 0.63 12.20 -29.60
N ASN A 111 0.36 10.91 -29.80
CA ASN A 111 -0.86 10.46 -30.47
C ASN A 111 -1.98 10.29 -29.45
N PRO A 112 -3.27 10.42 -29.84
CA PRO A 112 -4.37 10.12 -28.93
C PRO A 112 -4.27 8.70 -28.36
N MET A 113 -4.45 8.56 -27.04
CA MET A 113 -4.27 7.30 -26.32
C MET A 113 -5.21 6.20 -26.85
N GLU A 114 -4.68 4.97 -26.97
CA GLU A 114 -5.49 3.80 -27.29
C GLU A 114 -6.46 3.46 -26.16
N SER A 115 -7.53 2.74 -26.50
CA SER A 115 -8.54 2.30 -25.54
C SER A 115 -7.93 1.46 -24.41
N VAL A 116 -8.29 1.78 -23.17
CA VAL A 116 -7.82 1.06 -21.98
C VAL A 116 -8.96 0.36 -21.25
N SER A 117 -8.66 -0.76 -20.60
CA SER A 117 -9.64 -1.48 -19.78
C SER A 117 -9.79 -0.81 -18.42
N MET A 118 -10.91 -0.13 -18.20
CA MET A 118 -11.19 0.62 -16.98
C MET A 118 -12.69 0.65 -16.68
N ARG A 119 -13.04 0.38 -15.42
CA ARG A 119 -14.42 0.39 -14.95
C ARG A 119 -15.06 1.78 -15.16
N PRO A 120 -16.29 1.86 -15.74
CA PRO A 120 -16.93 3.14 -16.04
C PRO A 120 -17.05 4.05 -14.83
N GLU A 121 -17.33 3.48 -13.65
CA GLU A 121 -17.60 4.26 -12.45
C GLU A 121 -16.40 5.05 -11.97
N LYS A 122 -15.17 4.62 -12.31
CA LYS A 122 -13.91 5.28 -11.94
C LYS A 122 -13.50 6.42 -12.87
N ARG A 123 -14.06 6.50 -14.09
CA ARG A 123 -13.55 7.39 -15.15
C ARG A 123 -13.73 8.86 -14.81
N ASP A 124 -14.95 9.26 -14.44
CA ASP A 124 -15.23 10.67 -14.09
C ASP A 124 -14.53 11.09 -12.80
N PRO A 125 -14.52 10.29 -11.72
CA PRO A 125 -13.77 10.64 -10.50
C PRO A 125 -12.27 10.72 -10.75
N LEU A 126 -11.69 9.86 -11.60
CA LEU A 126 -10.30 9.96 -12.02
C LEU A 126 -10.04 11.30 -12.73
N LEU A 127 -10.84 11.64 -13.75
CA LEU A 127 -10.64 12.87 -14.50
C LEU A 127 -10.80 14.11 -13.60
N ALA A 128 -11.75 14.08 -12.67
CA ALA A 128 -11.92 15.16 -11.69
C ALA A 128 -10.72 15.28 -10.75
N LEU A 129 -10.20 14.16 -10.25
CA LEU A 129 -9.00 14.12 -9.42
C LEU A 129 -7.78 14.71 -10.14
N LEU A 130 -7.53 14.28 -11.38
CA LEU A 130 -6.39 14.75 -12.17
C LEU A 130 -6.50 16.26 -12.46
N LYS A 131 -7.69 16.75 -12.82
CA LYS A 131 -7.94 18.18 -13.06
C LYS A 131 -7.73 19.06 -11.83
N ASP A 132 -7.97 18.53 -10.64
CA ASP A 132 -7.74 19.24 -9.38
C ASP A 132 -6.24 19.33 -9.01
N HIS A 133 -5.37 18.63 -9.76
CA HIS A 133 -3.93 18.59 -9.55
C HIS A 133 -3.15 19.02 -10.81
N PRO A 134 -3.31 20.27 -11.31
CA PRO A 134 -2.55 20.74 -12.46
C PRO A 134 -1.03 20.76 -12.20
N GLY A 135 -0.25 20.49 -13.25
CA GLY A 135 1.22 20.51 -13.21
C GLY A 135 1.85 19.32 -12.48
N SER A 136 1.10 18.24 -12.24
CA SER A 136 1.52 17.05 -11.50
C SER A 136 1.88 15.87 -12.43
N TYR A 137 2.42 14.81 -11.83
CA TYR A 137 2.80 13.56 -12.50
C TYR A 137 2.19 12.38 -11.75
N TRP A 138 1.64 11.43 -12.50
CA TRP A 138 0.93 10.29 -11.94
C TRP A 138 1.46 9.01 -12.56
N TRP A 139 1.82 8.04 -11.72
CA TRP A 139 1.91 6.67 -12.17
C TRP A 139 0.52 6.05 -12.01
N ILE A 140 -0.07 5.63 -13.12
CA ILE A 140 -1.42 5.06 -13.17
C ILE A 140 -1.32 3.73 -13.88
N ASP A 141 -1.65 2.65 -13.19
CA ASP A 141 -1.51 1.28 -13.67
C ASP A 141 -2.06 1.06 -15.10
N VAL A 142 -3.30 1.45 -15.39
CA VAL A 142 -3.94 1.26 -16.71
C VAL A 142 -3.37 2.13 -17.83
N LEU A 143 -2.60 3.18 -17.50
CA LEU A 143 -2.01 4.10 -18.49
C LEU A 143 -0.50 3.92 -18.64
N CYS A 144 0.19 3.57 -17.56
CA CYS A 144 1.66 3.54 -17.47
C CYS A 144 2.21 2.11 -17.48
N ALA A 145 1.45 1.09 -17.06
CA ALA A 145 1.90 -0.29 -17.13
C ALA A 145 1.70 -0.85 -18.55
N ARG A 146 2.80 -1.24 -19.20
CA ARG A 146 2.81 -1.95 -20.48
C ARG A 146 2.96 -3.44 -20.22
N ARG A 147 2.62 -4.28 -21.22
CA ARG A 147 2.96 -5.71 -21.18
C ARG A 147 4.46 -5.95 -20.98
N SER A 148 5.29 -5.04 -21.48
CA SER A 148 6.75 -5.05 -21.34
C SER A 148 7.26 -4.40 -20.06
N THR A 149 6.42 -3.78 -19.24
CA THR A 149 6.86 -3.18 -17.97
C THR A 149 7.40 -4.31 -17.08
N PRO A 150 8.68 -4.23 -16.66
CA PRO A 150 9.24 -5.17 -15.72
C PRO A 150 8.48 -5.11 -14.38
N LEU A 151 8.19 -6.27 -13.79
CA LEU A 151 7.41 -6.31 -12.54
C LEU A 151 8.27 -5.95 -11.31
N ASP A 152 9.59 -6.02 -11.43
CA ASP A 152 10.55 -5.67 -10.38
C ASP A 152 10.61 -4.16 -10.09
N ILE A 153 10.35 -3.30 -11.08
CA ILE A 153 10.34 -1.84 -10.86
C ILE A 153 9.11 -1.35 -10.10
N MET A 154 8.07 -2.19 -9.94
CA MET A 154 6.84 -1.82 -9.23
C MET A 154 7.10 -1.44 -7.77
N GLY A 155 7.99 -2.17 -7.11
CA GLY A 155 8.41 -1.86 -5.75
C GLY A 155 9.06 -0.48 -5.65
N ASP A 156 9.88 -0.13 -6.63
CA ASP A 156 10.53 1.18 -6.68
C ASP A 156 9.51 2.29 -6.94
N ILE A 157 8.60 2.11 -7.90
CA ILE A 157 7.51 3.04 -8.23
C ILE A 157 6.73 3.44 -6.97
N TYR A 158 6.23 2.47 -6.21
CA TYR A 158 5.48 2.77 -4.99
C TYR A 158 6.39 3.30 -3.88
N SER A 159 7.62 2.81 -3.73
CA SER A 159 8.53 3.34 -2.70
C SER A 159 9.00 4.78 -2.93
N CYS A 160 8.92 5.24 -4.17
CA CYS A 160 9.28 6.58 -4.58
C CYS A 160 8.06 7.46 -4.86
N CYS A 161 6.83 6.97 -4.67
CA CYS A 161 5.64 7.82 -4.74
C CYS A 161 5.42 8.56 -3.42
N LEU A 162 4.94 9.78 -3.53
CA LEU A 162 4.77 10.68 -2.38
C LEU A 162 3.44 10.45 -1.71
N GLU A 163 2.43 10.14 -2.52
CA GLU A 163 1.13 9.71 -2.06
C GLU A 163 0.63 8.62 -3.02
N CYS A 164 0.06 7.56 -2.46
CA CYS A 164 -0.68 6.57 -3.23
C CYS A 164 -2.17 6.77 -2.95
N ILE A 165 -2.92 7.09 -4.00
CA ILE A 165 -4.37 7.16 -3.92
C ILE A 165 -4.95 5.83 -4.40
N ALA A 166 -5.78 5.19 -3.58
CA ALA A 166 -6.51 3.98 -3.94
C ALA A 166 -7.98 4.34 -4.16
N MET A 167 -8.44 4.24 -5.41
CA MET A 167 -9.85 4.40 -5.74
C MET A 167 -10.60 3.12 -5.41
N ILE A 168 -11.03 2.95 -4.16
CA ILE A 168 -11.62 1.71 -3.64
C ILE A 168 -13.08 1.54 -4.06
N ASP A 169 -13.48 0.30 -4.29
CA ASP A 169 -14.85 -0.09 -4.61
C ASP A 169 -15.75 -0.09 -3.38
N CYS A 170 -16.14 1.11 -2.95
CA CYS A 170 -17.07 1.33 -1.86
C CYS A 170 -18.16 2.36 -2.21
N GLU A 171 -19.20 2.41 -1.38
CA GLU A 171 -20.23 3.45 -1.47
C GLU A 171 -19.64 4.85 -1.21
N PRO A 172 -20.04 5.89 -1.96
CA PRO A 172 -19.52 7.26 -1.81
C PRO A 172 -19.69 7.84 -0.40
N THR A 173 -20.69 7.33 0.34
CA THR A 173 -21.02 7.82 1.69
C THR A 173 -20.25 7.09 2.80
N LEU A 174 -19.50 6.04 2.49
CA LEU A 174 -18.80 5.24 3.50
C LEU A 174 -17.70 6.03 4.19
N ILE A 175 -16.80 6.63 3.43
CA ILE A 175 -15.69 7.44 3.97
C ILE A 175 -16.20 8.67 4.73
N PRO A 176 -17.16 9.47 4.19
CA PRO A 176 -17.78 10.55 4.95
C PRO A 176 -18.45 10.13 6.26
N GLN A 177 -18.90 8.87 6.40
CA GLN A 177 -19.45 8.35 7.66
C GLN A 177 -18.35 7.92 8.65
N LEU A 178 -17.17 7.55 8.15
CA LEU A 178 -16.02 7.21 8.98
C LEU A 178 -15.33 8.46 9.54
N LEU A 179 -15.19 9.52 8.75
CA LEU A 179 -14.44 10.72 9.12
C LEU A 179 -14.85 11.37 10.47
N PRO A 180 -16.14 11.60 10.78
CA PRO A 180 -16.52 12.13 12.09
C PRO A 180 -16.09 11.22 13.25
N LEU A 181 -16.05 9.89 13.04
CA LEU A 181 -15.60 8.93 14.04
C LEU A 181 -14.07 8.94 14.22
N VAL A 182 -13.33 9.31 13.18
CA VAL A 182 -11.87 9.56 13.21
C VAL A 182 -11.58 10.85 14.01
N GLU A 183 -12.32 11.92 13.72
CA GLU A 183 -12.12 13.26 14.28
C GLU A 183 -12.51 13.37 15.76
N GLU A 184 -13.69 12.85 16.13
CA GLU A 184 -14.21 12.94 17.51
C GLU A 184 -13.47 12.01 18.49
N GLY A 185 -12.84 10.95 17.97
CA GLY A 185 -12.25 9.88 18.77
C GLY A 185 -13.31 9.00 19.45
N VAL A 186 -13.26 7.68 19.22
CA VAL A 186 -14.25 6.73 19.78
C VAL A 186 -14.16 6.60 21.31
N PHE A 187 -13.08 7.09 21.91
CA PHE A 187 -12.75 6.87 23.33
C PHE A 187 -12.57 8.17 24.14
N SER A 188 -13.09 9.30 23.67
CA SER A 188 -13.20 10.51 24.50
C SER A 188 -14.15 10.26 25.69
N ASP A 189 -14.04 11.08 26.76
CA ASP A 189 -14.71 10.96 28.08
C ASP A 189 -16.26 11.09 28.04
N GLU A 190 -16.93 10.39 27.12
CA GLU A 190 -18.38 10.34 26.97
C GLU A 190 -19.02 9.26 27.85
N ASP A 191 -20.33 9.41 28.10
CA ASP A 191 -21.18 8.39 28.73
C ASP A 191 -21.06 7.03 28.00
N ASP A 192 -21.02 5.97 28.80
CA ASP A 192 -20.83 4.57 28.39
C ASP A 192 -21.75 4.21 27.21
N ILE A 193 -23.03 4.62 27.24
CA ILE A 193 -24.03 4.28 26.21
C ILE A 193 -23.66 4.85 24.83
N ASN A 194 -23.24 6.12 24.77
CA ASN A 194 -22.91 6.75 23.48
C ASN A 194 -21.65 6.12 22.87
N ARG A 195 -20.67 5.79 23.73
CA ARG A 195 -19.45 5.09 23.34
C ARG A 195 -19.74 3.75 22.67
N TYR A 196 -20.67 2.94 23.20
CA TYR A 196 -21.02 1.64 22.59
C TYR A 196 -21.71 1.80 21.24
N GLN A 197 -22.61 2.77 21.10
CA GLN A 197 -23.27 3.03 19.82
C GLN A 197 -22.27 3.49 18.75
N LYS A 198 -21.35 4.39 19.11
CA LYS A 198 -20.23 4.82 18.25
C LYS A 198 -19.34 3.64 17.86
N LEU A 199 -18.97 2.79 18.82
CA LEU A 199 -18.14 1.60 18.58
C LEU A 199 -18.83 0.59 17.64
N SER A 200 -20.10 0.26 17.88
CA SER A 200 -20.86 -0.66 17.03
C SER A 200 -21.01 -0.11 15.61
N LYS A 201 -21.26 1.20 15.47
CA LYS A 201 -21.34 1.87 14.16
C LYS A 201 -19.99 1.83 13.45
N LEU A 202 -18.90 2.11 14.16
CA LEU A 202 -17.55 2.04 13.62
C LEU A 202 -17.22 0.64 13.11
N VAL A 203 -17.40 -0.40 13.94
CA VAL A 203 -17.12 -1.79 13.56
C VAL A 203 -17.91 -2.18 12.29
N HIS A 204 -19.17 -1.75 12.19
CA HIS A 204 -19.98 -1.97 10.99
C HIS A 204 -19.40 -1.30 9.74
N LEU A 205 -18.95 -0.04 9.86
CA LEU A 205 -18.34 0.71 8.75
C LEU A 205 -16.99 0.12 8.35
N LEU A 206 -16.18 -0.35 9.30
CA LEU A 206 -14.91 -1.03 9.03
C LEU A 206 -15.13 -2.35 8.27
N PHE A 207 -16.14 -3.14 8.62
CA PHE A 207 -16.50 -4.33 7.83
C PHE A 207 -16.91 -3.97 6.40
N LYS A 208 -17.68 -2.90 6.20
CA LYS A 208 -18.03 -2.42 4.86
C LYS A 208 -16.79 -1.96 4.09
N LEU A 209 -15.84 -1.30 4.75
CA LEU A 209 -14.59 -0.87 4.13
C LEU A 209 -13.74 -2.06 3.69
N ARG A 210 -13.60 -3.07 4.56
CA ARG A 210 -12.87 -4.32 4.28
C ARG A 210 -13.47 -5.10 3.10
N GLN A 211 -14.77 -4.96 2.83
CA GLN A 211 -15.43 -5.65 1.70
C GLN A 211 -15.00 -5.15 0.31
N SER A 212 -14.32 -4.00 0.23
CA SER A 212 -13.72 -3.54 -1.03
C SER A 212 -12.78 -4.60 -1.60
N ARG A 213 -12.93 -4.91 -2.88
CA ARG A 213 -12.08 -5.82 -3.65
C ARG A 213 -10.64 -5.37 -3.71
N TRP A 214 -10.36 -4.08 -3.50
CA TRP A 214 -8.99 -3.59 -3.33
C TRP A 214 -8.23 -4.44 -2.30
N TRP A 215 -8.80 -4.67 -1.13
CA TRP A 215 -8.15 -5.43 -0.06
C TRP A 215 -7.84 -6.88 -0.40
N ASN A 216 -8.48 -7.45 -1.43
CA ASN A 216 -8.34 -8.85 -1.82
C ASN A 216 -7.22 -9.08 -2.86
N ARG A 217 -6.59 -8.02 -3.38
CA ARG A 217 -5.53 -8.11 -4.39
C ARG A 217 -4.18 -8.28 -3.73
N VAL A 218 -3.33 -9.17 -4.27
CA VAL A 218 -1.95 -9.34 -3.77
C VAL A 218 -1.16 -8.02 -3.84
N TRP A 219 -1.26 -7.29 -4.95
CA TRP A 219 -0.55 -6.02 -5.18
C TRP A 219 -0.83 -4.93 -4.13
N THR A 220 -1.96 -5.01 -3.44
CA THR A 220 -2.29 -4.08 -2.35
C THR A 220 -1.27 -4.08 -1.22
N TRP A 221 -0.51 -5.17 -1.03
CA TRP A 221 0.60 -5.19 -0.08
C TRP A 221 1.64 -4.12 -0.37
N GLN A 222 2.10 -4.00 -1.62
CA GLN A 222 3.07 -2.97 -2.00
C GLN A 222 2.44 -1.58 -2.08
N GLU A 223 1.23 -1.49 -2.63
CA GLU A 223 0.48 -0.23 -2.75
C GLU A 223 0.22 0.41 -1.38
N MET A 224 0.07 -0.39 -0.34
CA MET A 224 -0.13 0.06 1.05
C MET A 224 1.19 0.25 1.79
N ALA A 225 2.13 -0.69 1.66
CA ALA A 225 3.36 -0.67 2.44
C ALA A 225 4.31 0.44 1.96
N LEU A 226 4.56 0.51 0.66
CA LEU A 226 5.74 1.20 0.14
C LEU A 226 5.65 2.72 0.00
N PRO A 227 4.50 3.34 -0.28
CA PRO A 227 4.41 4.79 -0.43
C PRO A 227 5.13 5.54 0.68
N PHE A 228 5.96 6.50 0.26
CA PHE A 228 6.83 7.24 1.16
C PHE A 228 6.02 8.18 2.08
N GLY A 229 4.95 8.78 1.54
CA GLY A 229 3.97 9.52 2.33
C GLY A 229 2.69 8.72 2.54
N GLU A 230 1.57 9.37 2.27
CA GLU A 230 0.24 8.88 2.62
C GLU A 230 -0.28 7.81 1.66
N VAL A 231 -1.11 6.92 2.19
CA VAL A 231 -1.96 6.02 1.38
C VAL A 231 -3.39 6.46 1.58
N CYS A 232 -3.93 7.16 0.59
CA CYS A 232 -5.24 7.78 0.64
C CYS A 232 -6.28 6.87 0.00
N LEU A 233 -7.33 6.54 0.74
CA LEU A 233 -8.48 5.80 0.23
C LEU A 233 -9.54 6.80 -0.23
N MET A 234 -10.04 6.62 -1.45
CA MET A 234 -11.16 7.39 -1.98
C MET A 234 -12.19 6.45 -2.61
N ALA A 235 -13.47 6.80 -2.52
CA ALA A 235 -14.51 6.02 -3.17
C ALA A 235 -14.38 6.11 -4.70
N GLU A 236 -14.55 4.99 -5.40
CA GLU A 236 -14.54 4.95 -6.86
C GLU A 236 -15.75 5.64 -7.50
N LYS A 237 -16.77 6.01 -6.72
CA LYS A 237 -17.99 6.70 -7.13
C LYS A 237 -18.16 7.98 -6.31
N GLY A 238 -18.83 8.96 -6.90
CA GLY A 238 -19.27 10.17 -6.21
C GLY A 238 -18.76 11.46 -6.86
N THR A 239 -19.28 12.60 -6.38
CA THR A 239 -18.75 13.90 -6.79
C THR A 239 -17.44 14.16 -6.05
N HIS A 240 -16.39 14.49 -6.80
CA HIS A 240 -15.08 14.75 -6.24
C HIS A 240 -15.14 16.01 -5.35
N GLN A 241 -15.02 15.81 -4.03
CA GLN A 241 -14.69 16.83 -3.02
C GLN A 241 -13.54 16.27 -2.17
N PRO A 242 -12.29 16.48 -2.58
CA PRO A 242 -11.14 15.69 -2.13
C PRO A 242 -10.89 15.81 -0.63
N GLN A 243 -11.21 16.96 -0.03
CA GLN A 243 -11.03 17.19 1.42
C GLN A 243 -12.06 16.48 2.31
N ARG A 244 -13.19 16.01 1.77
CA ARG A 244 -14.29 15.43 2.58
C ARG A 244 -14.61 13.97 2.25
N ASN A 245 -13.97 13.42 1.23
CA ASN A 245 -14.31 12.10 0.68
C ASN A 245 -13.11 11.13 0.70
N THR A 246 -12.07 11.46 1.45
CA THR A 246 -10.84 10.67 1.57
C THR A 246 -10.53 10.32 3.02
N ILE A 247 -9.85 9.21 3.25
CA ILE A 247 -9.30 8.80 4.55
C ILE A 247 -7.95 8.16 4.31
N THR A 248 -6.94 8.48 5.11
CA THR A 248 -5.63 7.83 4.98
C THR A 248 -5.62 6.48 5.71
N VAL A 249 -4.77 5.57 5.25
CA VAL A 249 -4.49 4.31 5.97
C VAL A 249 -3.90 4.60 7.34
N ASP A 250 -3.07 5.64 7.47
CA ASP A 250 -2.45 5.99 8.75
C ASP A 250 -3.51 6.55 9.73
N ASP A 251 -4.50 7.35 9.28
CA ASP A 251 -5.67 7.74 10.10
C ASP A 251 -6.49 6.51 10.55
N LEU A 252 -6.68 5.54 9.65
CA LEU A 252 -7.38 4.29 9.96
C LEU A 252 -6.65 3.52 11.08
N LEU A 253 -5.33 3.43 11.01
CA LEU A 253 -4.50 2.74 11.99
C LEU A 253 -4.44 3.49 13.33
N ASP A 254 -4.17 4.79 13.30
CA ASP A 254 -3.99 5.60 14.50
C ASP A 254 -5.27 5.70 15.33
N LYS A 255 -6.43 5.73 14.68
CA LYS A 255 -7.72 5.85 15.37
C LYS A 255 -8.39 4.53 15.68
N PHE A 256 -8.15 3.50 14.86
CA PHE A 256 -8.88 2.24 14.94
C PHE A 256 -8.00 1.01 15.18
N GLY A 257 -6.68 1.17 15.24
CA GLY A 257 -5.71 0.11 15.52
C GLY A 257 -6.06 -0.71 16.77
N ASP A 258 -6.48 -0.03 17.82
CA ASP A 258 -6.80 -0.66 19.11
C ASP A 258 -8.26 -1.11 19.24
N VAL A 259 -9.14 -0.73 18.30
CA VAL A 259 -10.58 -0.97 18.40
C VAL A 259 -10.92 -2.47 18.47
N PRO A 260 -10.35 -3.35 17.63
CA PRO A 260 -10.59 -4.79 17.75
C PRO A 260 -10.04 -5.35 19.07
N TYR A 261 -8.85 -4.91 19.51
CA TYR A 261 -8.27 -5.32 20.79
C TYR A 261 -9.17 -4.95 21.98
N PHE A 262 -9.71 -3.73 22.01
CA PHE A 262 -10.66 -3.33 23.04
C PHE A 262 -11.96 -4.14 22.98
N THR A 263 -12.46 -4.42 21.78
CA THR A 263 -13.71 -5.20 21.61
C THR A 263 -13.53 -6.64 22.08
N LEU A 264 -12.34 -7.23 21.88
CA LEU A 264 -12.03 -8.61 22.28
C LEU A 264 -11.74 -8.75 23.79
N ASN A 265 -11.23 -7.72 24.47
CA ASN A 265 -10.79 -7.82 25.87
C ASN A 265 -11.76 -7.22 26.91
N ILE A 266 -12.80 -6.49 26.50
CA ILE A 266 -13.80 -5.91 27.43
C ILE A 266 -15.01 -6.85 27.53
N GLU A 267 -14.82 -7.99 28.20
CA GLU A 267 -15.81 -9.09 28.31
C GLU A 267 -17.17 -8.69 28.92
N TYR A 268 -17.22 -7.67 29.77
CA TYR A 268 -18.46 -7.32 30.47
C TYR A 268 -19.31 -6.24 29.81
N ARG A 269 -18.71 -5.36 28.98
CA ARG A 269 -19.43 -4.20 28.43
C ARG A 269 -19.59 -4.19 26.90
N CYS A 270 -18.87 -5.06 26.18
CA CYS A 270 -19.02 -5.20 24.72
C CYS A 270 -19.88 -6.40 24.30
N LYS A 271 -20.67 -7.01 25.20
CA LYS A 271 -21.51 -8.17 24.89
C LYS A 271 -22.47 -7.92 23.74
N ASP A 272 -22.97 -6.70 23.59
CA ASP A 272 -23.87 -6.35 22.48
C ASP A 272 -23.14 -6.32 21.14
N VAL A 273 -21.92 -5.76 21.08
CA VAL A 273 -21.10 -5.76 19.86
C VAL A 273 -20.69 -7.19 19.49
N ILE A 274 -20.26 -7.99 20.48
CA ILE A 274 -19.94 -9.41 20.29
C ILE A 274 -21.19 -10.18 19.85
N GLY A 275 -22.36 -9.89 20.42
CA GLY A 275 -23.63 -10.51 20.04
C GLY A 275 -24.06 -10.13 18.61
N LEU A 276 -23.79 -8.90 18.17
CA LEU A 276 -24.12 -8.41 16.83
C LEU A 276 -23.24 -9.01 15.74
N PHE A 277 -21.93 -9.09 15.96
CA PHE A 277 -20.97 -9.49 14.91
C PHE A 277 -20.43 -10.91 15.08
N GLY A 278 -20.36 -11.42 16.31
CA GLY A 278 -19.68 -12.66 16.68
C GLY A 278 -18.17 -12.51 16.82
N MET A 279 -17.58 -13.29 17.73
CA MET A 279 -16.14 -13.26 18.03
C MET A 279 -15.26 -13.51 16.80
N SER A 280 -15.63 -14.48 15.95
CA SER A 280 -14.86 -14.82 14.75
C SER A 280 -14.69 -13.63 13.80
N LYS A 281 -15.75 -12.84 13.57
CA LYS A 281 -15.66 -11.69 12.67
C LYS A 281 -14.79 -10.58 13.26
N LEU A 282 -14.88 -10.37 14.57
CA LEU A 282 -14.06 -9.39 15.27
C LEU A 282 -12.58 -9.77 15.24
N GLN A 283 -12.26 -11.07 15.33
CA GLN A 283 -10.90 -11.58 15.13
C GLN A 283 -10.41 -11.35 13.70
N GLU A 284 -11.23 -11.63 12.68
CA GLU A 284 -10.87 -11.33 11.28
C GLU A 284 -10.61 -9.83 11.05
N LEU A 285 -11.35 -8.95 11.75
CA LEU A 285 -11.14 -7.50 11.67
C LEU A 285 -9.84 -7.08 12.36
N ASP A 286 -9.53 -7.66 13.54
CA ASP A 286 -8.25 -7.48 14.23
C ASP A 286 -7.08 -7.89 13.35
N GLU A 287 -7.16 -9.08 12.74
CA GLU A 287 -6.13 -9.59 11.83
C GLU A 287 -5.94 -8.66 10.64
N TRP A 288 -7.03 -8.22 10.00
CA TRP A 288 -6.97 -7.28 8.88
C TRP A 288 -6.29 -5.95 9.26
N ILE A 289 -6.62 -5.36 10.41
CA ILE A 289 -5.99 -4.12 10.89
C ILE A 289 -4.51 -4.35 11.22
N ARG A 290 -4.16 -5.49 11.83
CA ARG A 290 -2.76 -5.84 12.10
C ARG A 290 -1.95 -6.04 10.81
N GLU A 291 -2.51 -6.69 9.79
CA GLU A 291 -1.87 -6.83 8.49
C GLU A 291 -1.50 -5.46 7.91
N ILE A 292 -2.45 -4.51 7.93
CA ILE A 292 -2.24 -3.13 7.48
C ILE A 292 -1.12 -2.46 8.29
N ALA A 293 -1.15 -2.59 9.62
CA ALA A 293 -0.16 -2.01 10.52
C ALA A 293 1.25 -2.56 10.24
N PHE A 294 1.39 -3.88 10.09
CA PHE A 294 2.66 -4.52 9.78
C PHE A 294 3.19 -4.10 8.41
N ALA A 295 2.31 -3.99 7.40
CA ALA A 295 2.68 -3.49 6.08
C ALA A 295 3.25 -2.06 6.16
N ARG A 296 2.53 -1.12 6.79
CA ARG A 296 2.98 0.28 6.93
C ARG A 296 4.27 0.40 7.75
N LYS A 297 4.39 -0.38 8.82
CA LYS A 297 5.60 -0.40 9.65
C LYS A 297 6.82 -0.93 8.90
N SER A 298 6.65 -1.87 7.97
CA SER A 298 7.74 -2.43 7.17
C SER A 298 8.53 -1.37 6.40
N ASN A 299 7.85 -0.36 5.86
CA ASN A 299 8.49 0.70 5.09
C ASN A 299 9.41 1.57 5.94
N LYS A 300 9.01 1.87 7.19
CA LYS A 300 9.85 2.59 8.16
C LYS A 300 11.17 1.85 8.43
N GLN A 301 11.20 0.52 8.25
CA GLN A 301 12.41 -0.29 8.44
C GLN A 301 13.31 -0.37 7.20
N ARG A 302 12.82 -0.02 6.00
CA ARG A 302 13.66 0.03 4.79
C ARG A 302 14.79 1.05 4.91
N VAL A 303 14.52 2.17 5.59
CA VAL A 303 15.51 3.23 5.86
C VAL A 303 16.16 3.07 7.24
N GLY A 304 15.51 2.35 8.13
CA GLY A 304 15.91 2.15 9.53
C GLY A 304 16.71 0.87 9.79
N VAL A 305 16.84 0.53 11.08
CA VAL A 305 17.39 -0.75 11.51
C VAL A 305 16.32 -1.82 11.32
N LYS A 306 16.67 -2.88 10.60
CA LYS A 306 15.80 -4.03 10.39
C LYS A 306 15.76 -4.90 11.64
N VAL A 307 14.55 -5.28 12.05
CA VAL A 307 14.32 -6.04 13.28
C VAL A 307 13.77 -7.42 12.92
N PRO A 308 14.41 -8.53 13.32
CA PRO A 308 13.98 -9.88 12.96
C PRO A 308 12.52 -10.17 13.30
N ARG A 309 12.04 -9.71 14.47
CA ARG A 309 10.65 -9.87 14.90
C ARG A 309 9.66 -9.21 13.96
N GLU A 310 9.99 -8.04 13.43
CA GLU A 310 9.11 -7.30 12.52
C GLU A 310 9.10 -7.94 11.13
N PHE A 311 10.26 -8.43 10.68
CA PHE A 311 10.34 -9.27 9.49
C PHE A 311 9.45 -10.53 9.63
N TYR A 312 9.54 -11.23 10.76
CA TYR A 312 8.67 -12.38 11.03
C TYR A 312 7.19 -11.99 11.03
N ASN A 313 6.81 -10.88 11.67
CA ASN A 313 5.41 -10.41 11.69
C ASN A 313 4.89 -10.16 10.28
N ILE A 314 5.70 -9.61 9.37
CA ILE A 314 5.31 -9.42 7.97
C ILE A 314 5.08 -10.77 7.30
N ILE A 315 6.01 -11.72 7.43
CA ILE A 315 5.85 -13.05 6.82
C ILE A 315 4.63 -13.80 7.37
N ASP A 316 4.42 -13.74 8.68
CA ASP A 316 3.24 -14.31 9.34
C ASP A 316 1.94 -13.66 8.83
N ALA A 317 1.94 -12.33 8.64
CA ALA A 317 0.81 -11.61 8.07
C ALA A 317 0.54 -12.00 6.60
N LEU A 318 1.58 -12.18 5.78
CA LEU A 318 1.43 -12.74 4.42
C LEU A 318 0.82 -14.14 4.47
N GLY A 319 1.28 -14.98 5.40
CA GLY A 319 0.82 -16.35 5.60
C GLY A 319 -0.61 -16.49 6.13
N LYS A 320 -1.22 -15.42 6.62
CA LYS A 320 -2.64 -15.36 7.04
C LYS A 320 -3.55 -14.69 6.02
N SER A 321 -2.95 -13.99 5.05
CA SER A 321 -3.68 -13.20 4.09
C SER A 321 -4.50 -14.07 3.12
N GLN A 322 -5.76 -13.71 2.90
CA GLN A 322 -6.67 -14.37 1.95
C GLN A 322 -6.63 -13.74 0.55
N ARG A 323 -5.70 -12.81 0.30
CA ARG A 323 -5.53 -12.14 -1.00
C ARG A 323 -5.20 -13.15 -2.09
N HIS A 324 -5.69 -12.89 -3.30
CA HIS A 324 -5.51 -13.74 -4.47
C HIS A 324 -5.18 -12.90 -5.71
N CYS A 325 -4.67 -13.56 -6.74
CA CYS A 325 -4.35 -12.98 -8.03
C CYS A 325 -4.70 -13.96 -9.16
N TYR A 326 -4.83 -13.43 -10.38
CA TYR A 326 -5.11 -14.24 -11.57
C TYR A 326 -3.85 -14.90 -12.12
N ASP A 327 -2.74 -14.16 -12.16
CA ASP A 327 -1.44 -14.70 -12.55
C ASP A 327 -0.73 -15.23 -11.31
N PRO A 328 -0.42 -16.54 -11.21
CA PRO A 328 0.25 -17.11 -10.05
C PRO A 328 1.59 -16.44 -9.71
N VAL A 329 2.30 -15.88 -10.68
CA VAL A 329 3.58 -15.21 -10.40
C VAL A 329 3.41 -13.94 -9.56
N ASP A 330 2.22 -13.34 -9.56
CA ASP A 330 1.92 -12.13 -8.77
C ASP A 330 1.94 -12.39 -7.27
N TYR A 331 1.78 -13.65 -6.83
CA TYR A 331 2.01 -14.02 -5.42
C TYR A 331 3.42 -13.64 -4.96
N VAL A 332 4.40 -13.61 -5.87
CA VAL A 332 5.78 -13.18 -5.61
C VAL A 332 5.97 -11.71 -5.94
N TYR A 333 5.68 -11.29 -7.19
CA TYR A 333 5.94 -9.91 -7.61
C TYR A 333 5.15 -8.87 -6.81
N GLY A 334 3.97 -9.25 -6.32
CA GLY A 334 3.13 -8.39 -5.51
C GLY A 334 3.69 -8.05 -4.13
N VAL A 335 4.80 -8.66 -3.69
CA VAL A 335 5.46 -8.37 -2.40
C VAL A 335 6.97 -8.08 -2.49
N LEU A 336 7.61 -8.23 -3.66
CA LEU A 336 9.08 -8.12 -3.78
C LEU A 336 9.66 -6.82 -3.23
N GLY A 337 9.02 -5.69 -3.51
CA GLY A 337 9.48 -4.38 -3.06
C GLY A 337 9.48 -4.23 -1.54
N MET A 338 8.63 -4.96 -0.80
CA MET A 338 8.65 -4.97 0.67
C MET A 338 9.95 -5.58 1.22
N PHE A 339 10.57 -6.48 0.46
CA PHE A 339 11.81 -7.16 0.83
C PHE A 339 13.04 -6.59 0.13
N GLU A 340 12.91 -5.54 -0.68
CA GLU A 340 14.00 -5.00 -1.51
C GLU A 340 14.67 -6.07 -2.38
N ILE A 341 13.91 -7.08 -2.80
CA ILE A 341 14.37 -8.16 -3.67
C ILE A 341 14.05 -7.78 -5.10
N ASN A 342 15.03 -7.88 -6.00
CA ASN A 342 14.82 -7.72 -7.43
C ASN A 342 14.91 -9.09 -8.12
N ILE A 343 13.84 -9.48 -8.79
CA ILE A 343 13.76 -10.66 -9.65
C ILE A 343 13.21 -10.21 -10.99
N GLU A 344 13.99 -10.36 -12.06
CA GLU A 344 13.52 -10.07 -13.41
C GLU A 344 12.26 -10.89 -13.75
N ARG A 345 11.41 -10.33 -14.62
CA ARG A 345 10.15 -10.98 -14.97
C ARG A 345 10.38 -12.34 -15.65
N MET A 346 9.96 -13.41 -14.97
CA MET A 346 9.92 -14.78 -15.49
C MET A 346 8.47 -15.23 -15.68
N SER A 347 8.24 -16.10 -16.68
CA SER A 347 6.91 -16.65 -17.00
C SER A 347 6.61 -17.98 -16.31
N ASP A 348 7.62 -18.67 -15.78
CA ASP A 348 7.46 -19.97 -15.10
C ASP A 348 7.27 -19.77 -13.59
N PRO A 349 6.08 -20.01 -13.03
CA PRO A 349 5.81 -19.77 -11.61
C PRO A 349 6.70 -20.60 -10.67
N VAL A 350 7.12 -21.80 -11.08
CA VAL A 350 8.00 -22.65 -10.27
C VAL A 350 9.39 -22.03 -10.15
N GLN A 351 9.91 -21.48 -11.25
CA GLN A 351 11.21 -20.81 -11.24
C GLN A 351 11.15 -19.49 -10.48
N VAL A 352 10.08 -18.70 -10.64
CA VAL A 352 9.86 -17.46 -9.87
C VAL A 352 9.89 -17.74 -8.37
N TRP A 353 9.15 -18.74 -7.92
CA TRP A 353 9.10 -19.09 -6.49
C TRP A 353 10.45 -19.56 -5.96
N ARG A 354 11.15 -20.46 -6.67
CA ARG A 354 12.48 -20.92 -6.25
C ARG A 354 13.48 -19.77 -6.17
N ARG A 355 13.44 -18.85 -7.14
CA ARG A 355 14.28 -17.66 -7.15
C ARG A 355 13.96 -16.76 -5.96
N PHE A 356 12.67 -16.55 -5.67
CA PHE A 356 12.22 -15.78 -4.51
C PHE A 356 12.71 -16.37 -3.19
N VAL A 357 12.52 -17.67 -2.98
CA VAL A 357 12.97 -18.31 -1.74
C VAL A 357 14.48 -18.20 -1.56
N SER A 358 15.26 -18.38 -2.63
CA SER A 358 16.71 -18.20 -2.60
C SER A 358 17.13 -16.76 -2.29
N GLU A 359 16.48 -15.76 -2.90
CA GLU A 359 16.77 -14.36 -2.63
C GLU A 359 16.31 -13.91 -1.24
N LEU A 360 15.20 -14.46 -0.75
CA LEU A 360 14.73 -14.24 0.62
C LEU A 360 15.71 -14.82 1.64
N ASP A 361 16.26 -16.00 1.38
CA ASP A 361 17.26 -16.64 2.22
C ASP A 361 18.56 -15.81 2.29
N ASN A 362 19.02 -15.31 1.15
CA ASN A 362 20.14 -14.35 1.07
C ASN A 362 19.83 -13.03 1.80
N TYR A 363 18.61 -12.52 1.65
CA TYR A 363 18.16 -11.32 2.34
C TYR A 363 18.18 -11.52 3.86
N MET A 364 17.69 -12.66 4.36
CA MET A 364 17.72 -12.99 5.78
C MET A 364 19.15 -13.05 6.33
N GLU A 365 20.08 -13.64 5.58
CA GLU A 365 21.50 -13.71 5.96
C GLU A 365 22.14 -12.33 6.01
N LYS A 366 21.99 -11.52 4.95
CA LYS A 366 22.53 -10.16 4.86
C LYS A 366 22.07 -9.24 5.98
N ASN A 367 20.85 -9.44 6.47
CA ASN A 367 20.26 -8.63 7.54
C ASN A 367 20.39 -9.26 8.93
N GLY A 368 21.11 -10.38 9.07
CA GLY A 368 21.37 -11.02 10.36
C GLY A 368 20.13 -11.61 11.02
N PHE A 369 19.18 -12.13 10.23
CA PHE A 369 17.98 -12.81 10.74
C PHE A 369 18.21 -14.30 11.01
N LYS A 370 19.27 -14.86 10.40
CA LYS A 370 19.79 -16.20 10.63
C LYS A 370 20.94 -16.15 11.65
N ILE A 371 20.69 -15.83 12.92
CA ILE A 371 21.79 -15.88 13.90
C ILE A 371 21.91 -17.31 14.41
N GLU A 372 22.96 -18.00 13.98
CA GLU A 372 23.47 -19.21 14.61
C GLU A 372 24.03 -18.85 16.00
N GLU A 373 23.74 -19.72 16.97
CA GLU A 373 24.19 -19.75 18.37
C GLU A 373 25.39 -18.83 18.68
N THR A 374 25.12 -17.60 19.12
CA THR A 374 26.10 -16.89 19.95
C THR A 374 25.78 -17.23 21.40
N PHE A 375 26.77 -17.83 22.06
CA PHE A 375 26.72 -18.51 23.36
C PHE A 375 26.24 -17.67 24.56
N ASP A 376 25.76 -16.43 24.37
CA ASP A 376 25.68 -15.44 25.45
C ASP A 376 24.41 -14.56 25.46
N SER A 377 23.32 -14.95 24.77
CA SER A 377 22.05 -14.22 24.96
C SER A 377 20.82 -15.14 24.99
N MET A 378 20.09 -15.07 26.09
CA MET A 378 18.93 -15.89 26.45
C MET A 378 17.67 -15.73 25.55
N SER A 379 17.76 -15.18 24.34
CA SER A 379 16.58 -15.05 23.46
C SER A 379 16.89 -14.80 21.97
N SER A 380 17.93 -15.39 21.38
CA SER A 380 18.14 -15.28 19.94
C SER A 380 17.21 -16.24 19.19
N ASN A 381 16.00 -15.80 18.86
CA ASN A 381 15.16 -16.51 17.90
C ASN A 381 15.84 -16.45 16.53
N SER A 382 16.29 -17.61 16.04
CA SER A 382 16.77 -17.75 14.67
C SER A 382 15.64 -18.21 13.77
N TYR A 383 15.55 -17.61 12.59
CA TYR A 383 14.56 -17.95 11.58
C TYR A 383 15.26 -18.60 10.41
N LYS A 384 14.66 -19.68 9.89
CA LYS A 384 15.07 -20.34 8.65
C LYS A 384 13.87 -20.54 7.73
N ILE A 385 14.12 -20.63 6.44
CA ILE A 385 13.10 -21.04 5.46
C ILE A 385 12.64 -22.46 5.79
N SER A 386 11.33 -22.69 5.83
CA SER A 386 10.76 -24.00 6.11
C SER A 386 10.96 -24.98 4.96
N TYR A 387 10.97 -26.28 5.26
CA TYR A 387 11.00 -27.29 4.21
C TYR A 387 9.74 -27.24 3.33
N ARG A 388 8.59 -26.90 3.93
CA ARG A 388 7.32 -26.68 3.22
C ARG A 388 7.48 -25.60 2.14
N ALA A 389 8.11 -24.47 2.46
CA ALA A 389 8.28 -23.37 1.53
C ALA A 389 8.99 -23.80 0.25
N LEU A 390 9.97 -24.71 0.34
CA LEU A 390 10.70 -25.24 -0.83
C LEU A 390 9.82 -26.09 -1.78
N GLN A 391 8.65 -26.53 -1.30
CA GLN A 391 7.74 -27.42 -2.04
C GLN A 391 6.51 -26.72 -2.61
N VAL A 392 6.31 -25.43 -2.33
CA VAL A 392 5.13 -24.69 -2.82
C VAL A 392 5.14 -24.66 -4.35
N ASN A 393 4.02 -25.07 -4.94
CA ASN A 393 3.74 -24.94 -6.36
C ASN A 393 2.71 -23.83 -6.58
N LEU A 394 3.14 -22.68 -7.10
CA LEU A 394 2.26 -21.52 -7.32
C LEU A 394 1.07 -21.82 -8.26
N LEU A 395 1.14 -22.85 -9.09
CA LEU A 395 0.01 -23.24 -9.96
C LEU A 395 -1.16 -23.90 -9.20
N GLU A 396 -0.93 -24.35 -7.96
CA GLU A 396 -1.92 -25.11 -7.17
C GLU A 396 -2.49 -24.30 -5.99
N VAL A 397 -1.92 -23.13 -5.71
CA VAL A 397 -2.33 -22.28 -4.57
C VAL A 397 -3.57 -21.46 -4.91
N LYS A 398 -4.43 -21.22 -3.91
CA LYS A 398 -5.66 -20.43 -4.08
C LYS A 398 -5.50 -18.98 -3.64
N ASN A 399 -4.59 -18.72 -2.70
CA ASN A 399 -4.39 -17.41 -2.09
C ASN A 399 -2.99 -17.30 -1.44
N MET A 400 -2.70 -16.13 -0.88
CA MET A 400 -1.44 -15.85 -0.17
C MET A 400 -1.18 -16.78 1.01
N THR A 401 -2.21 -17.23 1.74
CA THR A 401 -2.06 -18.19 2.84
C THR A 401 -1.43 -19.50 2.34
N ASP A 402 -1.93 -20.05 1.24
CA ASP A 402 -1.35 -21.27 0.66
C ASP A 402 0.12 -21.09 0.24
N VAL A 403 0.55 -19.87 -0.09
CA VAL A 403 1.93 -19.57 -0.47
C VAL A 403 2.82 -19.37 0.75
N TYR A 404 2.45 -18.45 1.64
CA TYR A 404 3.32 -17.90 2.68
C TYR A 404 3.14 -18.53 4.06
N LYS A 405 2.10 -19.35 4.27
CA LYS A 405 1.89 -20.04 5.55
C LYS A 405 3.12 -20.87 5.91
N ASP A 406 3.56 -20.75 7.16
CA ASP A 406 4.72 -21.47 7.68
C ASP A 406 5.98 -21.29 6.78
N LEU A 407 6.13 -20.15 6.10
CA LEU A 407 7.31 -19.87 5.25
C LEU A 407 8.61 -19.87 6.08
N LEU A 408 8.52 -19.41 7.33
CA LEU A 408 9.62 -19.42 8.28
C LEU A 408 9.36 -20.43 9.40
N GLU A 409 10.39 -21.18 9.76
CA GLU A 409 10.46 -21.98 10.98
C GLU A 409 11.32 -21.25 12.01
N MET A 410 10.86 -21.22 13.26
CA MET A 410 11.66 -20.77 14.39
C MET A 410 12.44 -21.97 14.93
N SER A 411 13.76 -21.93 14.84
CA SER A 411 14.61 -22.91 15.52
C SER A 411 14.71 -22.51 16.98
N SER A 412 13.93 -23.17 17.84
CA SER A 412 14.16 -23.08 19.27
C SER A 412 15.26 -24.07 19.64
N THR A 413 16.46 -23.58 19.94
CA THR A 413 17.48 -24.35 20.65
C THR A 413 17.07 -24.47 22.12
N PHE A 414 15.97 -25.19 22.39
CA PHE A 414 15.80 -25.76 23.72
C PHE A 414 16.66 -27.03 23.74
N ASP A 415 17.77 -26.95 24.46
CA ASP A 415 18.63 -28.07 24.81
C ASP A 415 17.73 -29.02 25.63
N ASP A 416 17.11 -30.02 24.98
CA ASP A 416 16.41 -31.14 25.63
C ASP A 416 17.47 -32.05 26.31
N ARG A 417 18.17 -31.47 27.29
CA ARG A 417 18.97 -32.21 28.27
C ARG A 417 18.19 -32.28 29.57
N GLU A 418 17.27 -33.24 29.64
CA GLU A 418 17.03 -34.02 30.87
C GLU A 418 16.98 -35.51 30.56
#